data_AF-A0A936GS54-F1
#
_entry.id   AF-A0A936GS54-F1
#
_cell.length_a   1.000
_cell.length_b   1.000
_cell.length_c   1.000
_cell.angle_alpha   90.00
_cell.angle_beta   90.00
_cell.angle_gamma   90.00
#
_symmetry.space_group_name_H-M   'P 1'
#
loop_
_entity.id
_entity.type
_entity.pdbx_description
1 polymer ?
#
loop_
_entity_poly.entity_id
_entity_poly.type
_entity_poly.pdbx_seq_one_letter_code
_entity_poly.pdbx_strand_id
1 'polypeptide(L)' 'MNAEESQDELRTEYDFDFSKAVRGKYYRQYVESSNVVVLEPDVAAVFHNSADVNQALRAMLEFAKQTAILTEHSNRPVD' A
#
# COMPACT_ATOMS: atom_id res chain seq x y z
N MET A 1 43.82 -3.22 30.15
CA MET A 1 43.63 -4.49 29.42
C MET A 1 42.71 -5.31 30.33
N ASN A 2 41.44 -5.49 30.02
CA ASN A 2 40.95 -6.14 28.80
C ASN A 2 39.68 -5.45 28.27
N ALA A 3 39.76 -5.04 27.01
CA ALA A 3 38.59 -5.00 26.14
C ALA A 3 38.07 -6.44 25.97
N GLU A 4 36.88 -6.63 25.40
CA GLU A 4 36.27 -7.95 25.10
C GLU A 4 35.34 -8.55 26.19
N GLU A 5 34.37 -7.80 26.71
CA GLU A 5 33.14 -8.39 27.27
C GLU A 5 31.91 -7.72 26.65
N SER A 6 31.70 -7.97 25.36
CA SER A 6 30.41 -7.76 24.69
C SER A 6 30.06 -9.03 23.92
N GLN A 7 30.14 -10.17 24.61
CA GLN A 7 29.83 -11.46 24.01
C GLN A 7 28.31 -11.62 23.94
N ASP A 8 27.78 -11.19 22.80
CA ASP A 8 26.69 -11.84 22.07
C ASP A 8 25.56 -12.41 22.96
N GLU A 9 24.60 -11.55 23.31
CA GLU A 9 23.37 -11.94 24.02
C GLU A 9 22.41 -12.77 23.14
N LEU A 10 22.75 -12.97 21.86
CA LEU A 10 21.93 -13.75 20.94
C LEU A 10 22.14 -15.24 21.18
N ARG A 11 21.05 -15.99 21.09
CA ARG A 11 21.11 -17.45 21.21
C ARG A 11 21.77 -18.03 19.97
N THR A 12 22.46 -19.16 20.13
CA THR A 12 23.21 -19.82 19.05
C THR A 12 22.36 -20.12 17.80
N GLU A 13 21.05 -20.33 17.95
CA GLU A 13 20.13 -20.48 16.81
C GLU A 13 19.96 -19.24 15.93
N TYR A 14 20.45 -18.08 16.36
CA TYR A 14 20.41 -16.81 15.61
C TYR A 14 21.73 -16.51 14.86
N ASP A 15 22.62 -17.49 14.69
CA ASP A 15 23.75 -17.41 13.74
C ASP A 15 23.25 -17.63 12.31
N PHE A 16 22.87 -16.54 11.63
CA PHE A 16 22.32 -16.59 10.28
C PHE A 16 23.40 -16.40 9.21
N ASP A 17 23.55 -17.40 8.33
CA ASP A 17 24.32 -17.26 7.10
C ASP A 17 23.56 -16.45 6.04
N PHE A 18 23.86 -15.15 5.95
CA PHE A 18 23.29 -14.25 4.96
C PHE A 18 23.96 -14.31 3.58
N SER A 19 24.94 -15.19 3.34
CA SER A 19 25.61 -15.29 2.03
C SER A 19 24.66 -15.63 0.87
N LYS A 20 23.52 -16.27 1.20
CA LYS A 20 22.44 -16.61 0.26
C LYS A 20 21.22 -15.72 0.41
N ALA A 21 21.28 -14.67 1.24
CA ALA A 21 20.15 -13.78 1.46
C ALA A 21 19.86 -12.97 0.19
N VAL A 22 18.60 -12.97 -0.23
CA VAL A 22 18.16 -12.24 -1.43
C VAL A 22 17.29 -11.08 -0.99
N ARG A 23 17.78 -9.85 -1.22
CA ARG A 23 17.01 -8.63 -0.97
C ARG A 23 15.75 -8.65 -1.82
N GLY A 24 14.59 -8.49 -1.19
CA GLY A 24 13.31 -8.46 -1.89
C GLY A 24 12.89 -9.80 -2.50
N LYS A 25 13.29 -10.95 -1.93
CA LYS A 25 12.93 -12.30 -2.40
C LYS A 25 11.45 -12.48 -2.78
N TYR A 26 10.54 -11.82 -2.06
CA TYR A 26 9.10 -11.87 -2.27
C TYR A 26 8.49 -10.56 -2.78
N TYR A 27 9.31 -9.55 -3.07
CA TYR A 27 8.85 -8.22 -3.46
C TYR A 27 8.00 -8.26 -4.74
N ARG A 28 8.46 -8.99 -5.77
CA ARG A 28 7.71 -9.12 -7.03
C ARG A 28 6.37 -9.83 -6.84
N GLN A 29 6.34 -10.93 -6.10
CA GLN A 29 5.10 -11.66 -5.81
C GLN A 29 4.12 -10.83 -4.97
N TYR A 30 4.63 -10.02 -4.04
CA TYR A 30 3.82 -9.08 -3.27
C TYR A 30 3.22 -7.97 -4.15
N VAL A 31 3.99 -7.44 -5.10
CA VAL A 31 3.51 -6.42 -6.07
C VAL A 31 2.57 -7.02 -7.12
N GLU A 32 2.76 -8.28 -7.51
CA GLU A 32 1.91 -8.95 -8.53
C GLU A 32 0.58 -9.42 -7.95
N SER A 33 0.55 -9.90 -6.70
CA SER A 33 -0.67 -10.38 -6.05
C SER A 33 -1.48 -9.28 -5.35
N SER A 34 -0.86 -8.13 -5.08
CA SER A 34 -1.51 -6.97 -4.48
C SER A 34 -1.29 -5.77 -5.37
N ASN A 35 -2.37 -5.13 -5.84
CA ASN A 35 -2.27 -3.83 -6.50
C ASN A 35 -1.92 -2.76 -5.45
N VAL A 36 -0.64 -2.68 -5.09
CA VAL A 36 -0.12 -1.74 -4.09
C VAL A 36 -0.04 -0.37 -4.72
N VAL A 37 -0.88 0.54 -4.23
CA VAL A 37 -0.88 1.94 -4.64
C VAL A 37 -0.22 2.76 -3.54
N VAL A 38 0.86 3.47 -3.89
CA VAL A 38 1.52 4.41 -2.99
C VAL A 38 0.80 5.76 -3.10
N LEU A 39 0.36 6.29 -1.96
CA LEU A 39 -0.23 7.63 -1.89
C LEU A 39 0.88 8.69 -1.80
N GLU A 40 0.63 9.85 -2.39
CA GLU A 40 1.47 11.02 -2.18
C GLU A 40 1.45 11.45 -0.70
N PRO A 41 2.53 12.06 -0.16
CA PRO A 41 2.66 12.34 1.26
C PRO A 41 1.55 13.21 1.85
N ASP A 42 1.07 14.18 1.08
CA ASP A 42 -0.02 15.08 1.46
C ASP A 42 -1.35 14.34 1.58
N VAL A 43 -1.64 13.43 0.64
CA VAL A 43 -2.84 12.58 0.68
C VAL A 43 -2.75 11.59 1.84
N ALA A 44 -1.59 10.95 2.03
CA ALA A 44 -1.35 10.01 3.12
C ALA A 44 -1.49 10.67 4.50
N ALA A 45 -1.16 11.96 4.64
CA ALA A 45 -1.32 12.69 5.89
C ALA A 45 -2.80 12.89 6.30
N VAL A 46 -3.74 12.79 5.37
CA VAL A 46 -5.18 12.98 5.62
C VAL A 46 -5.87 11.67 6.04
N PHE A 47 -5.40 10.52 5.53
CA PHE A 47 -6.05 9.22 5.76
C PHE A 47 -5.26 8.35 6.72
N HIS A 48 -5.94 7.83 7.75
CA HIS A 48 -5.29 7.04 8.81
C HIS A 48 -5.06 5.58 8.40
N ASN A 49 -5.92 5.02 7.55
CA ASN A 49 -5.84 3.63 7.11
C ASN A 49 -6.48 3.41 5.73
N SER A 50 -6.31 2.20 5.19
CA SER A 50 -6.82 1.82 3.86
C SER A 50 -8.35 1.72 3.77
N ALA A 51 -9.07 1.49 4.86
CA ALA A 51 -10.52 1.46 4.85
C ALA A 51 -11.08 2.87 4.56
N ASP A 52 -10.52 3.90 5.18
CA ASP A 52 -10.92 5.30 4.99
C ASP A 52 -10.68 5.75 3.53
N VAL A 53 -9.51 5.42 2.98
CA VAL A 53 -9.16 5.69 1.57
C VAL A 53 -10.16 5.02 0.62
N ASN A 54 -10.42 3.74 0.83
CA ASN A 54 -11.33 2.97 -0.03
C ASN A 54 -12.77 3.48 0.06
N GLN A 55 -13.23 3.91 1.24
CA GLN A 55 -14.54 4.49 1.41
C GLN A 55 -14.67 5.81 0.63
N ALA A 56 -13.68 6.69 0.73
CA ALA A 56 -13.67 7.97 0.00
C ALA A 56 -13.68 7.74 -1.52
N LEU A 57 -12.84 6.85 -2.02
CA LEU A 57 -12.79 6.52 -3.45
C LEU A 57 -14.10 5.91 -3.96
N ARG A 58 -14.77 5.06 -3.17
CA ARG A 58 -16.08 4.52 -3.53
C ARG A 58 -17.15 5.60 -3.61
N ALA A 59 -17.18 6.53 -2.65
CA ALA A 59 -18.11 7.66 -2.69
C ALA A 59 -17.89 8.53 -3.94
N MET A 60 -16.63 8.78 -4.30
CA MET A 60 -16.28 9.52 -5.52
C MET A 60 -16.73 8.79 -6.80
N LEU A 61 -16.57 7.46 -6.85
CA LEU A 61 -17.05 6.65 -7.98
C LEU A 61 -18.58 6.71 -8.12
N GLU A 62 -19.32 6.66 -7.02
CA GLU A 62 -20.79 6.79 -7.06
C GLU A 62 -21.22 8.18 -7.54
N PHE A 63 -20.57 9.24 -7.04
CA PHE A 63 -20.80 10.59 -7.53
C PHE A 63 -20.51 10.71 -9.04
N ALA A 64 -19.38 10.18 -9.51
CA ALA A 64 -19.02 10.19 -10.91
C ALA A 64 -20.06 9.47 -11.78
N LYS A 65 -20.57 8.31 -11.35
CA LYS A 65 -21.65 7.59 -12.06
C LYS A 65 -22.92 8.43 -12.16
N GLN A 66 -23.34 9.06 -11.06
CA GLN A 66 -24.54 9.90 -11.04
C GLN A 66 -24.42 11.09 -12.00
N THR A 67 -23.28 11.76 -12.01
CA THR A 67 -23.05 12.89 -12.94
C THR A 67 -23.02 12.46 -14.40
N ALA A 68 -22.42 11.30 -14.71
CA ALA A 68 -22.43 10.74 -16.06
C ALA A 68 -23.86 10.47 -16.57
N ILE A 69 -24.70 9.84 -15.73
CA ILE A 69 -26.11 9.56 -16.04
C ILE A 69 -26.87 10.87 -16.31
N LEU A 70 -26.74 11.87 -15.43
CA LEU A 70 -27.44 13.15 -15.60
C LEU A 70 -27.03 13.89 -16.89
N THR A 71 -25.76 13.79 -17.26
CA THR A 71 -25.23 14.42 -18.49
C THR A 71 -25.71 13.69 -19.75
N GLU A 72 -25.81 12.36 -19.70
CA GLU A 72 -26.36 11.55 -20.80
C GLU A 72 -27.85 11.82 -21.00
N HIS A 73 -28.63 11.90 -19.92
CA HIS A 73 -30.06 12.19 -19.98
C HIS A 73 -30.37 13.61 -20.46
N SER A 74 -29.51 14.59 -20.19
CA SER A 74 -29.65 15.96 -20.70
C SER A 74 -29.44 16.08 -22.21
N ASN A 75 -28.80 15.09 -22.85
CA ASN A 75 -28.46 15.11 -24.27
C ASN A 75 -29.46 14.32 -25.14
N ARG A 76 -30.54 13.78 -24.56
CA ARG A 76 -31.62 13.14 -25.33
C ARG A 76 -32.54 14.23 -25.92
N PRO A 77 -32.81 14.21 -27.24
CA PRO A 77 -33.75 15.14 -27.83
C PRO A 77 -35.14 14.84 -27.25
N VAL A 78 -35.83 15.89 -26.80
CA VAL A 78 -37.23 15.84 -26.45
C VAL A 78 -38.00 15.77 -27.77
N ASP A 79 -38.59 14.62 -28.08
CA ASP A 79 -39.55 14.46 -29.18
C ASP A 79 -40.83 15.29 -28.95
#